data_AF-A0A8J8EK86-F1
#
_entry.id   AF-A0A8J8EK86-F1
#
_cell.length_a   1.000
_cell.length_b   1.000
_cell.length_c   1.000
_cell.angle_alpha   90.00
_cell.angle_beta   90.00
_cell.angle_gamma   90.00
#
_symmetry.space_group_name_H-M   'P 1'
#
loop_
_entity.id
_entity.type
_entity.pdbx_description
1 polymer ?
#
loop_
_entity_poly.entity_id
_entity_poly.type
_entity_poly.pdbx_seq_one_letter_code
_entity_poly.pdbx_strand_id
1 'polypeptide(L)'
;MGVNDELKSFASNFAVWSVLAFIFMELPLALLFGSGAAVASATRYVERRKDLLVRGLGFLIMSISVILLRSDSWWRVFISASLGWISMIYAAAYALWVIYGSDFLERNFLGVAIVGIISAFIFAYPSSTSAVRTLFYLLTVMSILYLTYLVSTYVSSLRRESADIEPLPLPELTPRGDAYSKDIERIVKAFVEKGDKVPLLVFLIRNSPRGLYDLHLEEIIRPLVDYSEVPVSPLAPPWLVEKKAEEEKIRRALLIRELTKRLSTHVGVRGWTD
;
A
#
# COMPACT_ATOMS: atom_id res chain seq x y z
N MET A 1 0.10 28.65 10.64
CA MET A 1 0.78 28.32 11.91
C MET A 1 1.86 29.35 12.12
N GLY A 2 1.98 29.91 13.32
CA GLY A 2 2.99 30.95 13.59
C GLY A 2 4.34 30.33 13.91
N VAL A 3 5.43 31.03 13.56
CA VAL A 3 6.83 30.65 13.88
C VAL A 3 7.02 30.26 15.36
N ASN A 4 6.22 30.86 16.26
CA ASN A 4 6.23 30.55 17.69
C ASN A 4 5.76 29.13 18.03
N ASP A 5 4.80 28.55 17.29
CA ASP A 5 4.32 27.19 17.54
C ASP A 5 5.37 26.16 17.09
N GLU A 6 6.11 26.49 16.04
CA GLU A 6 7.18 25.65 15.49
C GLU A 6 8.32 25.52 16.48
N LEU A 7 8.80 26.67 17.00
CA LEU A 7 9.87 26.73 17.99
C LEU A 7 9.49 26.01 19.28
N LYS A 8 8.23 26.14 19.71
CA LYS A 8 7.70 25.42 20.88
C LYS A 8 7.71 23.91 20.67
N SER A 9 7.25 23.43 19.51
CA SER A 9 7.24 22.00 19.19
C SER A 9 8.64 21.41 19.15
N PHE A 10 9.59 22.15 18.56
CA PHE A 10 10.99 21.77 18.47
C PHE A 10 11.64 21.71 19.86
N ALA A 11 11.51 22.78 20.64
CA ALA A 11 12.06 22.86 22.00
C ALA A 11 11.45 21.81 22.93
N SER A 12 10.14 21.54 22.82
CA SER A 12 9.46 20.51 23.58
C SER A 12 10.00 19.12 23.25
N ASN A 13 10.14 18.77 21.97
CA ASN A 13 10.68 17.48 21.56
C ASN A 13 12.14 17.33 22.00
N PHE A 14 12.95 18.36 21.78
CA PHE A 14 14.33 18.41 22.27
C PHE A 14 14.40 18.11 23.77
N ALA A 15 13.64 18.85 24.59
CA ALA A 15 13.66 18.71 26.04
C ALA A 15 13.18 17.33 26.50
N VAL A 16 12.06 16.83 25.97
CA VAL A 16 11.50 15.52 26.34
C VAL A 16 12.50 14.40 26.04
N TRP A 17 13.07 14.38 24.83
CA TRP A 17 14.00 13.33 24.44
C TRP A 17 15.36 13.45 25.11
N SER A 18 15.85 14.67 25.40
CA SER A 18 17.05 14.87 26.20
C SER A 18 16.88 14.42 27.64
N VAL A 19 15.76 14.73 28.28
CA VAL A 19 15.49 14.28 29.66
C VAL A 19 15.36 12.76 29.71
N LEU A 20 14.66 12.15 28.76
CA LEU A 20 14.56 10.69 28.67
C LEU A 20 15.93 10.04 28.47
N ALA A 21 16.75 10.59 27.57
CA ALA A 21 18.09 10.08 27.32
C ALA A 21 19.00 10.25 28.55
N PHE A 22 18.88 11.36 29.29
CA PHE A 22 19.70 11.63 30.48
C PHE A 22 19.59 10.56 31.57
N ILE A 23 18.49 9.80 31.62
CA ILE A 23 18.32 8.66 32.52
C ILE A 23 19.35 7.54 32.23
N PHE A 24 19.80 7.43 30.99
CA PHE A 24 20.65 6.32 30.50
C PHE A 24 22.04 6.75 30.04
N MET A 25 22.27 8.04 29.78
CA MET A 25 23.51 8.55 29.19
C MET A 25 23.91 9.92 29.79
N GLU A 26 25.21 10.24 29.71
CA GLU A 26 25.76 11.50 30.20
C GLU A 26 25.11 12.71 29.53
N LEU A 27 25.03 13.84 30.25
CA LEU A 27 24.41 15.08 29.78
C LEU A 27 24.77 15.47 28.32
N PRO A 28 26.04 15.52 27.88
CA PRO A 28 26.36 15.91 26.51
C PRO A 28 25.78 14.96 25.45
N LEU A 29 25.75 13.66 25.74
CA LEU A 29 25.15 12.66 24.84
C LEU A 29 23.63 12.76 24.88
N ALA A 30 23.02 12.97 26.04
CA ALA A 30 21.58 13.18 26.16
C ALA A 30 21.10 14.42 25.37
N LEU A 31 21.88 15.50 25.36
CA LEU A 31 21.61 16.69 24.54
C LEU A 31 21.77 16.41 23.05
N LEU A 32 22.78 15.63 22.65
CA LEU A 32 22.95 15.20 21.25
C LEU A 32 21.81 14.28 20.79
N PHE A 33 21.35 13.37 21.63
CA PHE A 33 20.20 12.52 21.34
C PHE A 33 18.92 13.34 21.16
N GLY A 34 18.67 14.29 22.08
CA GLY A 34 17.52 15.18 21.97
C GLY A 34 17.58 16.10 20.75
N SER A 35 18.77 16.55 20.33
CA SER A 35 18.92 17.33 19.10
C SER A 35 18.59 16.51 17.86
N GLY A 36 19.02 15.25 17.81
CA GLY A 36 18.61 14.32 16.75
C GLY A 36 17.10 14.11 16.68
N ALA A 37 16.45 13.92 17.83
CA ALA A 37 14.99 13.79 17.90
C ALA A 37 14.25 15.07 17.47
N ALA A 38 14.77 16.24 17.87
CA ALA A 38 14.23 17.53 17.48
C ALA A 38 14.34 17.74 15.95
N VAL A 39 15.49 17.41 15.35
CA VAL A 39 15.69 17.42 13.90
C VAL A 39 14.72 16.47 13.20
N ALA A 40 14.56 15.23 13.66
CA ALA A 40 13.59 14.29 13.08
C ALA A 40 12.15 14.83 13.15
N SER A 41 11.83 15.64 14.17
CA SER A 41 10.49 16.25 14.33
C SER A 41 10.27 17.52 13.51
N ALA A 42 11.35 18.18 13.04
CA ALA A 42 11.29 19.38 12.20
C ALA A 42 10.73 19.10 10.79
N THR A 43 10.41 17.85 10.50
CA THR A 43 9.94 17.36 9.20
C THR A 43 8.57 17.87 8.82
N ARG A 44 7.80 18.38 9.78
CA ARG A 44 6.53 19.09 9.55
C ARG A 44 6.70 20.39 8.77
N TYR A 45 7.91 20.95 8.72
CA TYR A 45 8.20 22.29 8.16
C TYR A 45 8.99 22.23 6.86
N VAL A 46 9.30 21.03 6.38
CA VAL A 46 10.12 20.81 5.20
C VAL A 46 9.22 20.31 4.08
N GLU A 47 9.55 20.68 2.83
CA GLU A 47 8.86 20.12 1.65
C GLU A 47 8.75 18.60 1.77
N ARG A 48 7.57 18.05 1.46
CA ARG A 48 7.16 16.65 1.66
C ARG A 48 8.17 15.59 1.19
N ARG A 49 9.14 15.94 0.35
CA ARG A 49 10.16 15.03 -0.19
C ARG A 49 11.48 15.12 0.56
N LYS A 50 11.85 16.31 1.02
CA LYS A 50 13.08 16.53 1.82
C LYS A 50 12.88 16.13 3.29
N ASP A 51 11.63 15.94 3.72
CA ASP A 51 11.30 15.49 5.06
C ASP A 51 11.93 14.11 5.37
N LEU A 52 12.00 13.19 4.40
CA LEU A 52 12.63 11.87 4.55
C LEU A 52 14.10 12.01 4.93
N LEU A 53 14.86 12.90 4.27
CA LEU A 53 16.26 13.14 4.60
C LEU A 53 16.42 13.73 6.01
N VAL A 54 15.54 14.66 6.40
CA VAL A 54 15.60 15.29 7.72
C VAL A 54 15.26 14.28 8.82
N ARG A 55 14.30 13.36 8.61
CA ARG A 55 14.07 12.21 9.50
C ARG A 55 15.30 11.33 9.60
N GLY A 56 15.86 10.95 8.44
CA GLY A 56 17.07 10.12 8.38
C GLY A 56 18.22 10.73 9.16
N LEU A 57 18.49 12.02 8.96
CA LEU A 57 19.55 12.74 9.65
C LEU A 57 19.33 12.82 11.17
N GLY A 58 18.08 13.05 11.61
CA GLY A 58 17.74 13.00 13.03
C GLY A 58 18.02 11.64 13.68
N PHE A 59 17.58 10.54 13.03
CA PHE A 59 17.86 9.18 13.49
C PHE A 59 19.36 8.83 13.45
N LEU A 60 20.11 9.36 12.48
CA LEU A 60 21.56 9.21 12.41
C LEU A 60 22.26 9.88 13.60
N ILE A 61 21.87 11.12 13.93
CA ILE A 61 22.42 11.83 15.10
C ILE A 61 22.12 11.06 16.39
N MET A 62 20.89 10.56 16.55
CA MET A 62 20.52 9.71 17.69
C MET A 62 21.36 8.43 17.74
N SER A 63 21.58 7.76 16.60
CA SER A 63 22.43 6.58 16.50
C SER A 63 23.87 6.87 16.93
N ILE A 64 24.47 7.95 16.43
CA ILE A 64 25.83 8.41 16.78
C ILE A 64 25.92 8.69 18.29
N SER A 65 24.91 9.36 18.85
CA SER A 65 24.86 9.63 20.29
C SER A 65 24.93 8.37 21.14
N VAL A 66 24.24 7.29 20.72
CA VAL A 66 24.28 6.00 21.41
C VAL A 66 25.62 5.28 21.18
N ILE A 67 26.23 5.39 19.99
CA ILE A 67 27.56 4.82 19.70
C ILE A 67 28.63 5.43 20.60
N LEU A 68 28.56 6.74 20.84
CA LEU A 68 29.51 7.48 21.68
C LEU A 68 29.39 7.15 23.17
N LEU A 69 28.32 6.47 23.60
CA LEU A 69 28.16 6.02 24.98
C LEU A 69 29.26 4.99 25.33
N ARG A 70 30.08 5.31 26.33
CA ARG A 70 31.13 4.42 26.85
C ARG A 70 30.53 3.34 27.77
N SER A 71 29.83 2.38 27.17
CA SER A 71 29.24 1.23 27.88
C SER A 71 29.42 -0.03 27.04
N ASP A 72 29.97 -1.11 27.60
CA ASP A 72 30.13 -2.39 26.87
C ASP A 72 28.84 -3.23 26.82
N SER A 73 27.71 -2.56 26.94
CA SER A 73 26.40 -3.21 26.95
C SER A 73 25.94 -3.54 25.54
N TRP A 74 25.41 -4.75 25.37
CA TRP A 74 24.86 -5.19 24.08
C TRP A 74 23.69 -4.33 23.60
N TRP A 75 22.89 -3.78 24.54
CA TRP A 75 21.75 -2.93 24.20
C TRP A 75 22.19 -1.64 23.49
N ARG A 76 23.40 -1.13 23.78
CA ARG A 76 23.98 0.01 23.07
C ARG A 76 24.08 -0.28 21.58
N VAL A 77 24.69 -1.41 21.24
CA VAL A 77 24.88 -1.85 19.84
C VAL A 77 23.54 -2.08 19.16
N PHE A 78 22.59 -2.69 19.87
CA PHE A 78 21.23 -2.92 19.38
C PHE A 78 20.50 -1.62 19.03
N ILE A 79 20.46 -0.66 19.97
CA ILE A 79 19.77 0.62 19.78
C ILE A 79 20.47 1.43 18.68
N SER A 80 21.81 1.51 18.69
CA SER A 80 22.53 2.26 17.66
C SER A 80 22.32 1.67 16.26
N ALA A 81 22.38 0.35 16.13
CA ALA A 81 22.17 -0.33 14.85
C ALA A 81 20.72 -0.18 14.36
N SER A 82 19.74 -0.26 15.26
CA SER A 82 18.33 -0.06 14.92
C SER A 82 18.06 1.37 14.44
N LEU A 83 18.55 2.38 15.15
CA LEU A 83 18.44 3.78 14.74
C LEU A 83 19.18 4.07 13.43
N GLY A 84 20.38 3.50 13.27
CA GLY A 84 21.17 3.61 12.04
C GLY A 84 20.46 2.97 10.83
N TRP A 85 19.82 1.82 11.04
CA TRP A 85 19.01 1.17 10.00
C TRP A 85 17.80 2.02 9.60
N ILE A 86 17.07 2.56 10.58
CA ILE A 86 15.95 3.47 10.33
C ILE A 86 16.40 4.69 9.52
N SER A 87 17.55 5.28 9.88
CA SER A 87 18.18 6.37 9.11
C SER A 87 18.47 5.95 7.67
N MET A 88 19.04 4.76 7.47
CA MET A 88 19.36 4.23 6.14
C MET A 88 18.10 3.98 5.31
N ILE A 89 17.00 3.48 5.90
CA ILE A 89 15.72 3.31 5.20
C ILE A 89 15.22 4.66 4.69
N TYR A 90 15.22 5.71 5.52
CA TYR A 90 14.78 7.04 5.12
C TYR A 90 15.63 7.63 3.99
N ALA A 91 16.96 7.48 4.07
CA ALA A 91 17.87 7.91 3.02
C ALA A 91 17.65 7.12 1.71
N ALA A 92 17.48 5.80 1.81
CA ALA A 92 17.18 4.94 0.67
C ALA A 92 15.82 5.25 0.05
N ALA A 93 14.79 5.54 0.86
CA ALA A 93 13.48 5.96 0.39
C ALA A 93 13.57 7.25 -0.43
N TYR A 94 14.32 8.24 0.07
CA TYR A 94 14.58 9.47 -0.68
C TYR A 94 15.32 9.19 -2.01
N ALA A 95 16.37 8.37 -1.98
CA ALA A 95 17.12 8.02 -3.19
C ALA A 95 16.27 7.28 -4.23
N LEU A 96 15.46 6.31 -3.78
CA LEU A 96 14.57 5.54 -4.64
C LEU A 96 13.51 6.44 -5.29
N TRP A 97 13.02 7.41 -4.52
CA TRP A 97 12.08 8.41 -5.00
C TRP A 97 12.71 9.35 -6.04
N VAL A 98 13.92 9.88 -5.79
CA VAL A 98 14.62 10.77 -6.74
C VAL A 98 14.96 10.07 -8.06
N ILE A 99 15.40 8.81 -8.00
CA ILE A 99 15.88 8.08 -9.19
C ILE A 99 14.72 7.46 -9.97
N TYR A 100 13.74 6.87 -9.28
CA TYR A 100 12.68 6.05 -9.90
C TYR A 100 11.27 6.60 -9.73
N GLY A 101 11.07 7.70 -8.98
CA GLY A 101 9.74 8.22 -8.66
C GLY A 101 8.89 7.28 -7.81
N SER A 102 9.52 6.34 -7.12
CA SER A 102 8.85 5.21 -6.45
C SER A 102 8.70 5.43 -4.95
N ASP A 103 7.46 5.35 -4.46
CA ASP A 103 7.12 5.46 -3.03
C ASP A 103 7.15 4.10 -2.29
N PHE A 104 7.73 3.07 -2.91
CA PHE A 104 7.69 1.69 -2.40
C PHE A 104 8.21 1.55 -0.96
N LEU A 105 9.37 2.16 -0.68
CA LEU A 105 10.02 2.09 0.64
C LEU A 105 9.21 2.83 1.71
N GLU A 106 8.58 3.95 1.38
CA GLU A 106 7.74 4.70 2.31
C GLU A 106 6.47 3.91 2.67
N ARG A 107 5.81 3.31 1.66
CA ARG A 107 4.61 2.48 1.87
C ARG A 107 4.87 1.20 2.65
N ASN A 108 6.08 0.63 2.56
CA ASN A 108 6.46 -0.60 3.25
C ASN A 108 7.42 -0.35 4.43
N PHE A 109 7.55 0.90 4.89
CA PHE A 109 8.55 1.31 5.88
C PHE A 109 8.55 0.44 7.12
N LEU A 110 7.37 0.13 7.68
CA LEU A 110 7.23 -0.69 8.88
C LEU A 110 7.83 -2.08 8.70
N GLY A 111 7.56 -2.73 7.56
CA GLY A 111 8.09 -4.06 7.27
C GLY A 111 9.61 -4.05 7.19
N VAL A 112 10.18 -3.09 6.44
CA VAL A 112 11.64 -2.94 6.29
C VAL A 112 12.30 -2.59 7.63
N ALA A 113 11.65 -1.77 8.45
CA ALA A 113 12.13 -1.41 9.78
C ALA A 113 12.16 -2.63 10.73
N ILE A 114 11.12 -3.47 10.73
CA ILE A 114 11.08 -4.70 11.52
C ILE A 114 12.23 -5.64 11.14
N VAL A 115 12.48 -5.84 9.84
CA VAL A 115 13.61 -6.67 9.37
C VAL A 115 14.94 -6.15 9.92
N GLY A 116 15.13 -4.83 9.88
CA GLY A 116 16.31 -4.18 10.43
C GLY A 116 16.47 -4.34 11.92
N ILE A 117 15.40 -4.16 12.69
CA ILE A 117 15.40 -4.31 14.15
C ILE A 117 15.72 -5.76 14.54
N ILE A 118 15.12 -6.74 13.85
CA ILE A 118 15.44 -8.16 14.06
C ILE A 118 16.92 -8.43 13.75
N SER A 119 17.42 -7.89 12.63
CA SER A 119 18.83 -8.06 12.23
C SER A 119 19.79 -7.40 13.22
N ALA A 120 19.48 -6.19 13.68
CA ALA A 120 20.23 -5.46 14.71
C ALA A 120 20.24 -6.21 16.05
N PHE A 121 19.12 -6.83 16.42
CA PHE A 121 19.03 -7.66 17.62
C PHE A 121 19.95 -8.87 17.53
N ILE A 122 19.92 -9.61 16.41
CA ILE A 122 20.81 -10.77 16.18
C ILE A 122 22.28 -10.36 16.26
N PHE A 123 22.63 -9.23 15.65
CA PHE A 123 23.99 -8.73 15.63
C PHE A 123 24.49 -8.33 17.03
N ALA A 124 23.62 -7.71 17.82
CA ALA A 124 24.00 -7.20 19.13
C ALA A 124 23.91 -8.23 20.27
N TYR A 125 23.01 -9.22 20.18
CA TYR A 125 22.67 -10.08 21.32
C TYR A 125 23.85 -10.97 21.77
N PRO A 126 24.23 -10.92 23.07
CA PRO A 126 25.48 -11.51 23.54
C PRO A 126 25.41 -13.03 23.73
N SER A 127 24.21 -13.62 23.84
CA SER A 127 24.09 -15.07 24.07
C SER A 127 24.33 -15.87 22.79
N SER A 128 25.12 -16.94 22.93
CA SER A 128 25.40 -17.93 21.90
C SER A 128 24.46 -19.13 21.93
N THR A 129 23.41 -19.13 22.76
CA THR A 129 22.45 -20.23 22.81
C THR A 129 21.83 -20.48 21.44
N SER A 130 22.14 -21.66 20.88
CA SER A 130 21.83 -22.03 19.49
C SER A 130 20.35 -21.84 19.17
N ALA A 131 19.44 -22.29 20.05
CA ALA A 131 17.99 -22.21 19.82
C ALA A 131 17.46 -20.79 19.61
N VAL A 132 17.94 -19.81 20.38
CA VAL A 132 17.51 -18.40 20.26
C VAL A 132 18.01 -17.82 18.94
N ARG A 133 19.28 -18.05 18.58
CA ARG A 133 19.81 -17.63 17.29
C ARG A 133 19.09 -18.29 16.12
N THR A 134 18.81 -19.59 16.19
CA THR A 134 18.08 -20.32 15.13
C THR A 134 16.67 -19.75 14.93
N LEU A 135 15.93 -19.46 16.01
CA LEU A 135 14.61 -18.82 15.91
C LEU A 135 14.69 -17.45 15.22
N PHE A 136 15.70 -16.65 15.58
CA PHE A 136 15.88 -15.34 14.95
C PHE A 136 16.37 -15.42 13.51
N TYR A 137 17.23 -16.37 13.16
CA TYR A 137 17.59 -16.63 11.77
C TYR A 137 16.37 -17.05 10.96
N LEU A 138 15.50 -17.91 11.52
CA LEU A 138 14.24 -18.29 10.88
C LEU A 138 13.35 -17.06 10.63
N LEU A 139 13.17 -16.20 11.64
CA LEU A 139 12.41 -14.95 11.51
C LEU A 139 13.04 -14.01 10.47
N THR A 140 14.36 -13.95 10.39
CA THR A 140 15.07 -13.13 9.41
C THR A 140 14.89 -13.67 8.01
N VAL A 141 15.01 -14.99 7.81
CA VAL A 141 14.75 -15.64 6.53
C VAL A 141 13.31 -15.42 6.09
N MET A 142 12.33 -15.61 6.98
CA MET A 142 10.92 -15.33 6.69
C MET A 142 10.69 -13.86 6.34
N SER A 143 11.35 -12.94 7.06
CA SER A 143 11.26 -11.50 6.80
C SER A 143 11.86 -11.13 5.44
N ILE A 144 13.02 -11.71 5.08
CA ILE A 144 13.64 -11.53 3.78
C ILE A 144 12.75 -12.09 2.68
N LEU A 145 12.23 -13.31 2.83
CA LEU A 145 11.32 -13.93 1.86
C LEU A 145 10.07 -13.07 1.64
N TYR A 146 9.49 -12.55 2.73
CA TYR A 146 8.36 -11.63 2.66
C TYR A 146 8.72 -10.32 1.92
N LEU A 147 9.91 -9.77 2.20
CA LEU A 147 10.40 -8.56 1.55
C LEU A 147 10.68 -8.78 0.06
N THR A 148 11.28 -9.91 -0.30
CA THR A 148 11.50 -10.34 -1.68
C THR A 148 10.16 -10.53 -2.40
N TYR A 149 9.17 -11.15 -1.75
CA TYR A 149 7.82 -11.26 -2.29
C TYR A 149 7.20 -9.88 -2.55
N LEU A 150 7.28 -8.94 -1.60
CA LEU A 150 6.79 -7.57 -1.80
C LEU A 150 7.47 -6.87 -2.97
N VAL A 151 8.81 -6.92 -3.04
CA VAL A 151 9.58 -6.30 -4.13
C VAL A 151 9.26 -6.95 -5.46
N SER A 152 9.22 -8.28 -5.53
CA SER A 152 8.89 -9.02 -6.76
C SER A 152 7.50 -8.67 -7.26
N THR A 153 6.51 -8.59 -6.36
CA THR A 153 5.13 -8.30 -6.74
C THR A 153 4.95 -6.84 -7.15
N TYR A 154 5.71 -5.91 -6.55
CA TYR A 154 5.74 -4.50 -6.94
C TYR A 154 6.41 -4.27 -8.30
N VAL A 155 7.57 -4.89 -8.52
CA VAL A 155 8.24 -4.85 -9.83
C VAL A 155 7.34 -5.49 -10.89
N SER A 156 6.65 -6.58 -10.55
CA SER A 156 5.67 -7.20 -11.44
C SER A 156 4.47 -6.30 -11.72
N SER A 157 4.00 -5.47 -10.77
CA SER A 157 2.91 -4.53 -11.02
C SER A 157 3.35 -3.38 -11.93
N LEU A 158 4.52 -2.77 -11.68
CA LEU A 158 5.07 -1.73 -12.56
C LEU A 158 5.22 -2.23 -14.00
N ARG A 159 5.67 -3.48 -14.17
CA ARG A 159 5.87 -4.07 -15.49
C ARG A 159 4.55 -4.43 -16.18
N ARG A 160 3.46 -4.63 -15.42
CA ARG A 160 2.13 -4.90 -15.98
C ARG A 160 1.41 -3.62 -16.42
N GLU A 161 1.67 -2.48 -15.76
CA GLU A 161 1.23 -1.16 -16.25
C GLU A 161 1.83 -0.83 -17.63
N SER A 162 3.03 -1.32 -17.95
CA SER A 162 3.62 -1.19 -19.30
C SER A 162 3.11 -2.22 -20.32
N ALA A 163 2.34 -3.22 -19.91
CA ALA A 163 1.62 -4.08 -20.84
C ALA A 163 0.26 -3.42 -21.07
N ASP A 164 0.13 -2.70 -22.18
CA ASP A 164 -1.09 -2.10 -22.74
C ASP A 164 -2.31 -3.01 -22.55
N ILE A 165 -2.91 -2.94 -21.37
CA ILE A 165 -4.33 -3.15 -21.21
C ILE A 165 -4.82 -1.74 -21.01
N GLU A 166 -4.86 -0.97 -22.10
CA GLU A 166 -5.76 0.19 -22.19
C GLU A 166 -7.05 -0.25 -21.49
N PRO A 167 -7.52 0.47 -20.47
CA PRO A 167 -8.85 0.22 -19.94
C PRO A 167 -9.75 0.29 -21.17
N LEU A 168 -10.17 -0.89 -21.64
CA LEU A 168 -10.93 -1.03 -22.88
C LEU A 168 -11.98 0.05 -22.78
N PRO A 169 -12.03 0.99 -23.74
CA PRO A 169 -13.02 2.05 -23.68
C PRO A 169 -14.33 1.35 -23.41
N LEU A 170 -14.97 1.70 -22.29
CA LEU A 170 -16.34 1.30 -22.01
C LEU A 170 -17.03 1.41 -23.37
N PRO A 171 -17.60 0.31 -23.91
CA PRO A 171 -18.10 0.32 -25.27
C PRO A 171 -18.86 1.62 -25.40
N GLU A 172 -18.46 2.49 -26.32
CA GLU A 172 -19.05 3.80 -26.51
C GLU A 172 -20.52 3.53 -26.83
N LEU A 173 -21.31 3.37 -25.77
CA LEU A 173 -22.74 3.51 -25.74
C LEU A 173 -22.89 5.00 -25.93
N THR A 174 -22.60 5.47 -27.15
CA THR A 174 -22.93 6.82 -27.60
C THR A 174 -24.40 6.92 -27.26
N PRO A 175 -24.74 7.63 -26.18
CA PRO A 175 -26.11 7.61 -25.71
C PRO A 175 -26.88 8.25 -26.86
N ARG A 176 -27.91 7.58 -27.35
CA ARG A 176 -28.79 8.14 -28.40
C ARG A 176 -29.49 9.44 -27.96
N GLY A 177 -29.17 9.97 -26.77
CA GLY A 177 -29.82 11.11 -26.12
C GLY A 177 -30.97 10.67 -25.21
N ASP A 178 -31.40 9.41 -25.32
CA ASP A 178 -32.60 8.91 -24.69
C ASP A 178 -32.39 8.64 -23.18
N ALA A 179 -33.41 8.95 -22.37
CA ALA A 179 -33.37 8.77 -20.90
C ALA A 179 -33.01 7.32 -20.51
N TYR A 180 -33.43 6.35 -21.32
CA TYR A 180 -33.16 4.93 -21.14
C TYR A 180 -31.67 4.57 -21.28
N SER A 181 -30.94 5.21 -22.22
CA SER A 181 -29.50 4.97 -22.40
C SER A 181 -28.69 5.47 -21.21
N LYS A 182 -29.09 6.60 -20.61
CA LYS A 182 -28.43 7.16 -19.41
C LYS A 182 -28.62 6.26 -18.18
N ASP A 183 -29.79 5.64 -18.05
CA ASP A 183 -30.06 4.70 -16.95
C ASP A 183 -29.24 3.41 -17.09
N ILE A 184 -29.10 2.87 -18.30
CA ILE A 184 -28.22 1.73 -18.57
C ILE A 184 -26.77 2.06 -18.20
N GLU A 185 -26.27 3.21 -18.67
CA GLU A 185 -24.89 3.64 -18.39
C GLU A 185 -24.64 3.73 -16.88
N ARG A 186 -25.57 4.32 -16.13
CA ARG A 186 -25.48 4.41 -14.67
C ARG A 186 -25.44 3.04 -14.00
N ILE A 187 -26.28 2.10 -14.44
CA ILE A 187 -26.37 0.75 -13.88
C ILE A 187 -25.11 -0.07 -14.19
N VAL A 188 -24.63 -0.01 -15.43
CA VAL A 188 -23.39 -0.66 -15.86
C VAL A 188 -22.20 -0.09 -15.08
N LYS A 189 -22.12 1.24 -14.95
CA LYS A 189 -21.07 1.90 -14.17
C LYS A 189 -21.10 1.51 -12.70
N ALA A 190 -22.29 1.43 -12.10
CA ALA A 190 -22.45 0.98 -10.72
C ALA A 190 -21.93 -0.46 -10.52
N PHE A 191 -22.22 -1.38 -11.45
CA PHE A 191 -21.68 -2.73 -11.37
C PHE A 191 -20.16 -2.76 -11.56
N VAL A 192 -19.61 -2.10 -12.59
CA VAL A 192 -18.15 -2.10 -12.85
C VAL A 192 -17.38 -1.48 -11.69
N GLU A 193 -17.80 -0.29 -11.22
CA GLU A 193 -17.07 0.45 -10.20
C GLU A 193 -17.28 -0.10 -8.79
N LYS A 194 -18.53 -0.44 -8.43
CA LYS A 194 -18.92 -0.76 -7.05
C LYS A 194 -19.26 -2.23 -6.83
N GLY A 195 -19.30 -3.05 -7.88
CA GLY A 195 -19.66 -4.47 -7.78
C GLY A 195 -21.14 -4.72 -7.54
N ASP A 196 -21.98 -3.68 -7.61
CA ASP A 196 -23.41 -3.82 -7.31
C ASP A 196 -24.16 -4.50 -8.46
N LYS A 197 -24.40 -5.80 -8.30
CA LYS A 197 -25.08 -6.64 -9.30
C LYS A 197 -26.60 -6.53 -9.28
N VAL A 198 -27.20 -6.03 -8.21
CA VAL A 198 -28.66 -6.04 -8.03
C VAL A 198 -29.38 -5.14 -9.05
N PRO A 199 -28.97 -3.88 -9.27
CA PRO A 199 -29.60 -3.02 -10.27
C PRO A 199 -29.48 -3.57 -11.68
N LEU A 200 -28.34 -4.20 -12.01
CA LEU A 200 -28.09 -4.78 -13.33
C LEU A 200 -28.97 -6.01 -13.59
N LEU A 201 -29.14 -6.88 -12.59
CA LEU A 201 -30.03 -8.04 -12.68
C LEU A 201 -31.50 -7.62 -12.85
N VAL A 202 -31.97 -6.68 -12.04
CA VAL A 202 -33.36 -6.18 -12.13
C VAL A 202 -33.61 -5.55 -13.50
N PHE A 203 -32.64 -4.79 -14.02
CA PHE A 203 -32.74 -4.19 -15.34
C PHE A 203 -32.85 -5.25 -16.45
N LEU A 204 -32.01 -6.28 -16.40
CA LEU A 204 -32.02 -7.38 -17.38
C LEU A 204 -33.33 -8.17 -17.36
N ILE A 205 -33.86 -8.47 -16.17
CA ILE A 205 -35.12 -9.22 -16.02
C ILE A 205 -36.30 -8.39 -16.55
N ARG A 206 -36.36 -7.10 -16.19
CA ARG A 206 -37.47 -6.20 -16.56
C ARG A 206 -37.52 -5.90 -18.06
N ASN A 207 -36.36 -5.81 -18.71
CA ASN A 207 -36.25 -5.49 -20.13
C ASN A 207 -35.98 -6.72 -20.99
N SER A 208 -36.19 -7.92 -20.45
CA SER A 208 -36.08 -9.15 -21.23
C SER A 208 -37.17 -9.18 -22.31
N PRO A 209 -36.84 -9.54 -23.57
CA PRO A 209 -37.83 -9.66 -24.63
C PRO A 209 -38.90 -10.68 -24.22
N ARG A 210 -40.18 -10.38 -24.46
CA ARG A 210 -41.32 -11.27 -24.14
C ARG A 210 -41.30 -12.65 -24.82
N GLY A 211 -40.31 -12.95 -25.67
CA GLY A 211 -40.10 -14.23 -26.33
C GLY A 211 -38.87 -15.02 -25.87
N LEU A 212 -38.15 -14.54 -24.85
CA LEU A 212 -37.01 -15.25 -24.27
C LEU A 212 -37.54 -16.23 -23.22
N TYR A 213 -37.44 -17.54 -23.47
CA TYR A 213 -37.86 -18.56 -22.50
C TYR A 213 -37.07 -18.41 -21.18
N ASP A 214 -37.73 -18.60 -20.04
CA ASP A 214 -37.16 -18.42 -18.70
C ASP A 214 -35.80 -19.12 -18.53
N LEU A 215 -35.64 -20.32 -19.12
CA LEU A 215 -34.39 -21.09 -19.10
C LEU A 215 -33.22 -20.41 -19.82
N HIS A 216 -33.47 -19.71 -20.93
CA HIS A 216 -32.43 -19.01 -21.68
C HIS A 216 -32.05 -17.70 -20.99
N LEU A 217 -33.03 -17.03 -20.35
CA LEU A 217 -32.75 -15.85 -19.55
C LEU A 217 -31.88 -16.21 -18.35
N GLU A 218 -32.21 -17.32 -17.66
CA GLU A 218 -31.42 -17.87 -16.57
C GLU A 218 -29.98 -18.16 -17.02
N GLU A 219 -29.77 -18.82 -18.15
CA GLU A 219 -28.43 -19.13 -18.68
C GLU A 219 -27.61 -17.88 -19.04
N ILE A 220 -28.29 -16.81 -19.50
CA ILE A 220 -27.65 -15.53 -19.80
C ILE A 220 -27.22 -14.81 -18.52
N ILE A 221 -28.08 -14.76 -17.49
CA ILE A 221 -27.80 -14.02 -16.25
C ILE A 221 -26.96 -14.79 -15.24
N ARG A 222 -26.88 -16.12 -15.36
CA ARG A 222 -26.16 -16.99 -14.41
C ARG A 222 -24.72 -16.54 -14.09
N PRO A 223 -23.87 -16.13 -15.06
CA PRO A 223 -22.53 -15.63 -14.76
C PRO A 223 -22.51 -14.38 -13.85
N LEU A 224 -23.57 -13.57 -13.90
CA LEU A 224 -23.72 -12.38 -13.07
C LEU A 224 -24.26 -12.73 -11.67
N VAL A 225 -25.17 -13.71 -11.60
CA VAL A 225 -25.70 -14.22 -10.32
C VAL A 225 -24.59 -14.89 -9.51
N ASP A 226 -23.81 -15.75 -10.15
CA ASP A 226 -22.70 -16.51 -9.55
C ASP A 226 -21.46 -15.63 -9.29
N TYR A 227 -21.46 -14.37 -9.73
CA TYR A 227 -20.37 -13.45 -9.43
C TYR A 227 -20.31 -13.13 -7.94
N SER A 228 -19.16 -13.43 -7.34
CA SER A 228 -18.76 -13.00 -6.00
C SER A 228 -17.40 -12.33 -6.06
N GLU A 229 -17.26 -11.19 -5.39
CA GLU A 229 -15.97 -10.53 -5.24
C GLU A 229 -14.98 -11.42 -4.49
N VAL A 230 -13.73 -11.45 -4.93
CA VAL A 230 -12.67 -12.16 -4.21
C VAL A 230 -12.31 -11.34 -2.96
N PRO A 231 -12.47 -11.88 -1.74
CA PRO A 231 -12.15 -11.13 -0.54
C PRO A 231 -10.64 -10.83 -0.49
N VAL A 232 -10.31 -9.56 -0.27
CA VAL A 232 -8.93 -9.13 -0.05
C VAL A 232 -8.65 -9.19 1.45
N SER A 233 -7.51 -9.77 1.83
CA SER A 233 -7.10 -9.85 3.23
C SER A 233 -6.98 -8.44 3.83
N PRO A 234 -7.49 -8.18 5.04
CA PRO A 234 -7.34 -6.89 5.72
C PRO A 234 -5.87 -6.57 6.07
N LEU A 235 -4.99 -7.57 6.03
CA LEU A 235 -3.55 -7.42 6.23
C LEU A 235 -2.77 -7.26 4.91
N ALA A 236 -3.47 -7.18 3.77
CA ALA A 236 -2.83 -6.95 2.49
C ALA A 236 -2.25 -5.53 2.44
N PRO A 237 -1.05 -5.35 1.85
CA PRO A 237 -0.48 -4.02 1.68
C PRO A 237 -1.34 -3.18 0.72
N PRO A 238 -1.41 -1.84 0.89
CA PRO A 238 -2.34 -0.98 0.15
C PRO A 238 -2.28 -1.12 -1.37
N TRP A 239 -1.08 -1.28 -1.95
CA TRP A 239 -0.90 -1.45 -3.39
C TRP A 239 -1.52 -2.75 -3.93
N LEU A 240 -1.57 -3.81 -3.11
CA LEU A 240 -2.19 -5.07 -3.49
C LEU A 240 -3.72 -4.95 -3.47
N VAL A 241 -4.25 -4.14 -2.54
CA VAL A 241 -5.68 -3.80 -2.48
C VAL A 241 -6.07 -3.01 -3.72
N GLU A 242 -5.30 -1.95 -4.06
CA GLU A 242 -5.50 -1.14 -5.27
C GLU A 242 -5.45 -2.01 -6.53
N LYS A 243 -4.42 -2.84 -6.68
CA LYS A 243 -4.28 -3.78 -7.79
C LYS A 243 -5.43 -4.77 -7.91
N LYS A 244 -5.87 -5.36 -6.78
CA LYS A 244 -7.00 -6.30 -6.77
C LYS A 244 -8.31 -5.62 -7.15
N ALA A 245 -8.50 -4.37 -6.73
CA ALA A 245 -9.65 -3.58 -7.12
C ALA A 245 -9.67 -3.30 -8.64
N GLU A 246 -8.52 -3.00 -9.25
CA GLU A 246 -8.39 -2.83 -10.69
C GLU A 246 -8.62 -4.14 -11.45
N GLU A 247 -8.02 -5.25 -11.00
CA GLU A 247 -8.24 -6.59 -11.58
C GLU A 247 -9.74 -6.95 -11.54
N GLU A 248 -10.45 -6.63 -10.46
CA GLU A 248 -11.91 -6.87 -10.38
C GLU A 248 -12.74 -5.95 -11.27
N LYS A 249 -12.36 -4.67 -11.44
CA LYS A 249 -13.01 -3.79 -12.43
C LYS A 249 -12.92 -4.39 -13.85
N ILE A 250 -11.75 -4.89 -14.23
CA ILE A 250 -11.53 -5.53 -15.53
C ILE A 250 -12.41 -6.79 -15.66
N ARG A 251 -12.44 -7.63 -14.62
CA ARG A 251 -13.27 -8.84 -14.61
C ARG A 251 -14.76 -8.53 -14.77
N ARG A 252 -15.27 -7.50 -14.09
CA ARG A 252 -16.67 -7.04 -14.22
C ARG A 252 -16.98 -6.52 -15.61
N ALA A 253 -16.07 -5.75 -16.21
CA ALA A 253 -16.23 -5.26 -17.58
C ALA A 253 -16.28 -6.42 -18.60
N LEU A 254 -15.45 -7.46 -18.41
CA LEU A 254 -15.49 -8.67 -19.23
C LEU A 254 -16.82 -9.44 -19.09
N LEU A 255 -17.38 -9.54 -17.88
CA LEU A 255 -18.68 -10.16 -17.65
C LEU A 255 -19.82 -9.42 -18.38
N ILE A 256 -19.80 -8.09 -18.38
CA ILE A 256 -20.79 -7.29 -19.13
C ILE A 256 -20.65 -7.52 -20.63
N ARG A 257 -19.41 -7.60 -21.16
CA ARG A 257 -19.17 -7.88 -22.57
C ARG A 257 -19.65 -9.28 -22.97
N GLU A 258 -19.48 -10.26 -22.10
CA GLU A 258 -19.98 -11.60 -22.33
C GLU A 258 -21.51 -11.64 -22.30
N LEU A 259 -22.14 -10.92 -21.35
CA LEU A 259 -23.58 -10.75 -21.27
C LEU A 259 -24.17 -10.12 -22.54
N THR A 260 -23.61 -9.00 -23.01
CA THR A 260 -24.08 -8.33 -24.23
C THR A 260 -23.91 -9.22 -25.46
N LYS A 261 -22.80 -9.96 -25.55
CA LYS A 261 -22.60 -10.95 -26.61
C LYS A 261 -23.68 -12.04 -26.56
N ARG A 262 -23.91 -12.67 -25.39
CA ARG A 262 -24.93 -13.72 -25.22
C ARG A 262 -26.34 -13.21 -25.55
N LEU A 263 -26.70 -12.01 -25.09
CA LEU A 263 -27.96 -11.34 -25.43
C LEU A 263 -28.08 -11.12 -26.94
N SER A 264 -27.05 -10.60 -27.61
CA SER A 264 -27.07 -10.38 -29.06
C SER A 264 -27.27 -11.68 -29.86
N THR A 265 -26.67 -12.80 -29.41
CA THR A 265 -26.78 -14.10 -30.08
C THR A 265 -28.18 -14.70 -29.91
N HIS A 266 -28.81 -14.52 -28.76
CA HIS A 266 -30.15 -15.07 -28.46
C HIS A 266 -31.29 -14.19 -28.99
N VAL A 267 -31.08 -12.88 -29.05
CA VAL A 267 -32.07 -11.91 -29.55
C VAL A 267 -31.96 -11.73 -31.07
N GLY A 268 -30.78 -11.99 -31.66
CA GLY A 268 -30.52 -11.95 -33.10
C GLY A 268 -31.28 -12.97 -33.96
N VAL A 269 -32.17 -13.78 -33.39
CA VAL A 269 -33.04 -14.69 -34.15
C VAL A 269 -34.36 -14.02 -34.58
N ARG A 270 -34.77 -12.87 -34.01
CA ARG A 270 -35.93 -12.08 -34.50
C ARG A 270 -35.86 -10.60 -34.07
N GLY A 271 -35.48 -9.73 -35.01
CA GLY A 271 -35.90 -8.32 -35.06
C GLY A 271 -35.28 -7.35 -34.04
N TRP A 272 -34.15 -6.74 -34.41
CA TRP A 272 -33.72 -5.41 -33.93
C TRP A 272 -33.63 -4.40 -35.10
N THR A 273 -34.38 -4.67 -36.16
CA THR A 273 -34.71 -3.72 -37.21
C THR A 273 -36.21 -3.50 -37.11
N ASP A 274 -36.59 -2.53 -36.29
CA ASP A 274 -37.71 -1.61 -36.48
C ASP A 274 -37.59 -0.48 -35.43
#